data_AF-A0A7M7H561-F1
#
_entry.id   AF-A0A7M7H561-F1
#
_cell.length_a   1.000
_cell.length_b   1.000
_cell.length_c   1.000
_cell.angle_alpha   90.00
_cell.angle_beta   90.00
_cell.angle_gamma   90.00
#
_symmetry.space_group_name_H-M   'P 1'
#
loop_
_entity.id
_entity.type
_entity.pdbx_description
1 polymer ?
#
loop_
_entity_poly.entity_id
_entity_poly.type
_entity_poly.pdbx_seq_one_letter_code
_entity_poly.pdbx_strand_id
1 'polypeptide(L)'
;MALISSKNHLLSYLFYNALKIDIYVFKHYYFDNYIKLFDPLTLWILLQITNSNKWKKKNIHDINSIQGLDYGTGLAYNYYYGYLKVILPSIGNLNKGLIEKIENTEDIHNINIMVHKLFILIPSSSYIPPDLKEASYQWMESAMDLEDEVRNRAGVKRRLYHNSVYKIYPNGQRSNVPQYIVVEGATPLLTFFEVQKHNHSETNLYKKYCKEIVQKFYIKLQELIDNDPECADLCELIYYDDYDCNKTKINIAKILLERLSKIKK
;
A
#
# COMPACT_ATOMS: atom_id res chain seq x y z
N MET A 1 -24.67 92.89 16.42
CA MET A 1 -24.64 91.43 16.14
C MET A 1 -23.31 90.94 15.53
N ALA A 2 -22.16 91.60 15.77
CA ALA A 2 -20.89 91.25 15.10
C ALA A 2 -19.75 90.77 16.02
N LEU A 3 -19.97 90.67 17.34
CA LEU A 3 -18.92 90.28 18.31
C LEU A 3 -19.00 88.82 18.80
N ILE A 4 -20.02 88.06 18.38
CA ILE A 4 -20.20 86.65 18.78
C ILE A 4 -19.66 85.68 17.70
N SER A 5 -19.53 86.14 16.44
CA SER A 5 -19.13 85.28 15.31
C SER A 5 -17.62 84.97 15.26
N SER A 6 -16.74 85.92 15.61
CA SER A 6 -15.28 85.70 15.48
C SER A 6 -14.67 84.81 16.57
N LYS A 7 -15.25 84.80 17.79
CA LYS A 7 -14.80 83.93 18.88
C LYS A 7 -15.08 82.45 18.60
N ASN A 8 -16.21 82.12 17.95
CA ASN A 8 -16.57 80.75 17.62
C ASN A 8 -15.69 80.15 16.52
N HIS A 9 -15.22 80.97 15.56
CA HIS A 9 -14.25 80.53 14.55
C HIS A 9 -12.85 80.28 15.13
N LEU A 10 -12.41 81.12 16.08
CA LEU A 10 -11.12 80.92 16.74
C LEU A 10 -11.14 79.67 17.65
N LEU A 11 -12.24 79.46 18.39
CA LEU A 11 -12.44 78.28 19.22
C LEU A 11 -12.55 76.99 18.39
N SER A 12 -13.24 76.99 17.25
CA SER A 12 -13.31 75.80 16.39
C SER A 12 -11.96 75.49 15.71
N TYR A 13 -11.19 76.52 15.34
CA TYR A 13 -9.85 76.35 14.78
C TYR A 13 -8.85 75.81 15.81
N LEU A 14 -8.91 76.29 17.05
CA LEU A 14 -8.08 75.77 18.15
C LEU A 14 -8.48 74.34 18.54
N PHE A 15 -9.78 74.03 18.56
CA PHE A 15 -10.28 72.68 18.83
C PHE A 15 -9.90 71.69 17.71
N TYR A 16 -10.01 72.10 16.44
CA TYR A 16 -9.60 71.28 15.30
C TYR A 16 -8.10 70.99 15.30
N ASN A 17 -7.26 71.97 15.63
CA ASN A 17 -5.81 71.76 15.74
C ASN A 17 -5.43 70.92 16.96
N ALA A 18 -6.11 71.09 18.11
CA ALA A 18 -5.91 70.24 19.28
C ALA A 18 -6.27 68.77 18.96
N LEU A 19 -7.41 68.53 18.30
CA LEU A 19 -7.83 67.18 17.89
C LEU A 19 -6.84 66.56 16.86
N LYS A 20 -6.26 67.38 15.99
CA LYS A 20 -5.27 66.95 15.00
C LYS A 20 -3.92 66.60 15.65
N ILE A 21 -3.52 67.34 16.70
CA ILE A 21 -2.34 67.05 17.52
C ILE A 21 -2.58 65.78 18.35
N ASP A 22 -3.77 65.62 18.94
CA ASP A 22 -4.12 64.41 19.70
C ASP A 22 -4.15 63.18 18.78
N ILE A 23 -4.71 63.29 17.56
CA ILE A 23 -4.66 62.18 16.58
C ILE A 23 -3.23 61.92 16.11
N TYR A 24 -2.39 62.95 15.92
CA TYR A 24 -1.01 62.77 15.49
C TYR A 24 -0.14 62.16 16.59
N VAL A 25 -0.30 62.59 17.84
CA VAL A 25 0.35 62.02 19.02
C VAL A 25 -0.19 60.62 19.28
N PHE A 26 -1.49 60.37 19.17
CA PHE A 26 -2.07 59.03 19.31
C PHE A 26 -1.55 58.11 18.20
N LYS A 27 -1.46 58.59 16.95
CA LYS A 27 -0.94 57.82 15.82
C LYS A 27 0.58 57.65 15.87
N HIS A 28 1.37 58.54 16.46
CA HIS A 28 2.82 58.36 16.56
C HIS A 28 3.19 57.52 17.80
N TYR A 29 2.56 57.80 18.95
CA TYR A 29 2.86 57.18 20.24
C TYR A 29 2.26 55.77 20.38
N TYR A 30 1.10 55.48 19.77
CA TYR A 30 0.58 54.11 19.73
C TYR A 30 1.14 53.31 18.54
N PHE A 31 1.39 53.89 17.37
CA PHE A 31 1.88 53.12 16.22
C PHE A 31 3.34 52.68 16.39
N ASP A 32 4.20 53.51 17.01
CA ASP A 32 5.58 53.12 17.32
C ASP A 32 5.68 52.08 18.46
N ASN A 33 4.71 52.09 19.40
CA ASN A 33 4.63 51.07 20.45
C ASN A 33 3.96 49.78 19.96
N TYR A 34 3.04 49.83 18.98
CA TYR A 34 2.43 48.65 18.38
C TYR A 34 3.39 47.92 17.42
N ILE A 35 4.24 48.63 16.69
CA ILE A 35 5.27 48.00 15.84
C ILE A 35 6.35 47.31 16.68
N LYS A 36 6.60 47.77 17.91
CA LYS A 36 7.49 47.07 18.87
C LYS A 36 6.84 45.88 19.58
N LEU A 37 5.52 45.72 19.52
CA LEU A 37 4.81 44.59 20.15
C LEU A 37 4.86 43.32 19.30
N PHE A 38 5.11 43.45 18.00
CA PHE A 38 5.53 42.36 17.12
C PHE A 38 7.05 42.29 17.05
N ASP A 39 7.67 42.02 18.20
CA ASP A 39 9.04 41.52 18.25
C ASP A 39 9.11 40.28 17.32
N PRO A 40 10.09 40.16 16.39
CA PRO A 40 10.30 38.94 15.64
C PRO A 40 10.33 37.68 16.54
N LEU A 41 10.67 37.81 17.82
CA LEU A 41 10.52 36.76 18.82
C LEU A 41 9.05 36.39 19.10
N THR A 42 8.13 37.34 19.25
CA THR A 42 6.69 37.06 19.46
C THR A 42 6.04 36.48 18.21
N LEU A 43 6.41 36.96 17.01
CA LEU A 43 5.97 36.36 15.75
C LEU A 43 6.55 34.95 15.55
N TRP A 44 7.82 34.74 15.92
CA TRP A 44 8.46 33.42 15.89
C TRP A 44 7.82 32.46 16.90
N ILE A 45 7.50 32.92 18.11
CA ILE A 45 6.76 32.14 19.12
C ILE A 45 5.34 31.82 18.61
N LEU A 46 4.62 32.77 18.00
CA LEU A 46 3.31 32.53 17.39
C LEU A 46 3.39 31.54 16.21
N LEU A 47 4.43 31.61 15.38
CA LEU A 47 4.70 30.62 14.33
C LEU A 47 5.05 29.25 14.91
N GLN A 48 5.81 29.19 16.01
CA GLN A 48 6.11 27.94 16.71
C GLN A 48 4.86 27.35 17.36
N ILE A 49 3.97 28.17 17.93
CA ILE A 49 2.71 27.74 18.54
C ILE A 49 1.72 27.28 17.47
N THR A 50 1.59 28.01 16.35
CA THR A 50 0.70 27.61 15.24
C THR A 50 1.22 26.39 14.50
N ASN A 51 2.54 26.24 14.30
CA ASN A 51 3.14 25.00 13.83
C ASN A 51 2.89 23.87 14.84
N SER A 52 3.21 24.07 16.13
CA SER A 52 3.00 23.05 17.17
C SER A 52 1.54 22.62 17.33
N ASN A 53 0.58 23.53 17.10
CA ASN A 53 -0.85 23.24 17.14
C ASN A 53 -1.35 22.55 15.86
N LYS A 54 -0.71 22.74 14.70
CA LYS A 54 -0.91 21.87 13.54
C LYS A 54 -0.49 20.42 13.83
N TRP A 55 0.48 20.23 14.73
CA TRP A 55 0.98 18.91 15.14
C TRP A 55 0.29 18.31 16.37
N LYS A 56 -0.49 19.09 17.14
CA LYS A 56 -1.18 18.62 18.35
C LYS A 56 -2.71 18.67 18.21
N LYS A 57 -3.31 17.47 18.27
CA LYS A 57 -4.71 17.16 18.65
C LYS A 57 -5.80 17.30 17.59
N LYS A 58 -5.77 16.37 16.63
CA LYS A 58 -6.79 15.31 16.67
C LYS A 58 -6.08 14.09 17.26
N ASN A 59 -6.69 13.37 18.20
CA ASN A 59 -6.11 12.19 18.85
C ASN A 59 -5.76 11.10 17.81
N ILE A 60 -4.59 11.26 17.18
CA ILE A 60 -3.80 10.16 16.65
C ILE A 60 -3.16 9.60 17.92
N HIS A 61 -3.87 8.72 18.62
CA HIS A 61 -3.15 7.66 19.33
C HIS A 61 -2.18 7.13 18.29
N ASP A 62 -0.88 7.28 18.54
CA ASP A 62 0.20 7.03 17.60
C ASP A 62 -0.15 5.77 16.80
N ILE A 63 -0.59 5.92 15.55
CA ILE A 63 -1.08 4.79 14.74
C ILE A 63 0.02 3.72 14.67
N ASN A 64 1.28 4.17 14.79
CA ASN A 64 2.46 3.32 14.87
C ASN A 64 2.57 2.54 16.20
N SER A 65 1.95 3.01 17.29
CA SER A 65 1.82 2.29 18.57
C SER A 65 0.68 1.26 18.58
N ILE A 66 -0.22 1.30 17.59
CA ILE A 66 -1.32 0.35 17.44
C ILE A 66 -0.84 -0.81 16.59
N GLN A 67 -0.57 -1.94 17.25
CA GLN A 67 -0.21 -3.19 16.58
C GLN A 67 -1.27 -3.56 15.54
N GLY A 68 -0.85 -3.77 14.28
CA GLY A 68 -1.73 -4.17 13.19
C GLY A 68 -2.17 -3.06 12.22
N LEU A 69 -1.69 -1.82 12.38
CA LEU A 69 -1.86 -0.74 11.39
C LEU A 69 -0.60 -0.46 10.56
N ASP A 70 0.38 -1.36 10.59
CA ASP A 70 1.57 -1.24 9.75
C ASP A 70 1.25 -1.57 8.28
N TYR A 71 2.11 -1.07 7.39
CA TYR A 71 1.92 -1.18 5.94
C TYR A 71 1.80 -2.64 5.48
N GLY A 72 2.63 -3.55 6.01
CA GLY A 72 2.62 -4.97 5.62
C GLY A 72 1.32 -5.66 6.03
N THR A 73 0.86 -5.42 7.27
CA THR A 73 -0.44 -5.90 7.74
C THR A 73 -1.59 -5.36 6.89
N GLY A 74 -1.57 -4.06 6.53
CA GLY A 74 -2.56 -3.45 5.65
C GLY A 74 -2.62 -4.09 4.26
N LEU A 75 -1.47 -4.38 3.65
CA LEU A 75 -1.38 -5.10 2.37
C LEU A 75 -2.01 -6.51 2.48
N ALA A 76 -1.76 -7.22 3.58
CA ALA A 76 -2.26 -8.58 3.79
C ALA A 76 -3.79 -8.60 3.89
N TYR A 77 -4.37 -7.70 4.70
CA TYR A 77 -5.83 -7.56 4.78
C TYR A 77 -6.47 -7.24 3.44
N ASN A 78 -5.86 -6.34 2.66
CA ASN A 78 -6.41 -5.93 1.38
C ASN A 78 -6.41 -7.09 0.38
N TYR A 79 -5.32 -7.85 0.32
CA TYR A 79 -5.20 -9.00 -0.57
C TYR A 79 -6.13 -10.15 -0.16
N TYR A 80 -6.19 -10.45 1.13
CA TYR A 80 -7.00 -11.55 1.62
C TYR A 80 -8.51 -11.27 1.44
N TYR A 81 -9.04 -10.18 1.97
CA TYR A 81 -10.49 -9.86 1.86
C TYR A 81 -10.89 -9.31 0.48
N GLY A 82 -9.94 -8.68 -0.21
CA GLY A 82 -10.16 -8.12 -1.54
C GLY A 82 -10.14 -9.16 -2.65
N TYR A 83 -9.38 -10.25 -2.45
CA TYR A 83 -9.09 -11.22 -3.50
C TYR A 83 -9.14 -12.68 -3.02
N LEU A 84 -8.26 -13.14 -2.13
CA LEU A 84 -8.16 -14.59 -1.84
C LEU A 84 -9.46 -15.20 -1.31
N LYS A 85 -10.11 -14.55 -0.34
CA LYS A 85 -11.41 -15.01 0.21
C LYS A 85 -12.54 -15.00 -0.84
N VAL A 86 -12.33 -14.35 -1.98
CA VAL A 86 -13.29 -14.30 -3.09
C VAL A 86 -13.10 -15.46 -4.05
N ILE A 87 -11.84 -15.86 -4.30
CA ILE A 87 -11.49 -16.77 -5.39
C ILE A 87 -11.15 -18.19 -4.94
N LEU A 88 -10.73 -18.38 -3.68
CA LEU A 88 -10.30 -19.68 -3.17
C LEU A 88 -11.49 -20.58 -2.80
N PRO A 89 -12.40 -20.19 -1.87
CA PRO A 89 -13.45 -21.08 -1.41
C PRO A 89 -14.56 -21.26 -2.45
N SER A 90 -15.21 -22.43 -2.43
CA SER A 90 -16.48 -22.61 -3.11
C SER A 90 -17.58 -21.83 -2.38
N ILE A 91 -18.40 -21.08 -3.11
CA ILE A 91 -19.51 -20.32 -2.52
C ILE A 91 -20.83 -20.95 -2.98
N GLY A 92 -21.19 -22.04 -2.30
CA GLY A 92 -22.36 -22.86 -2.61
C GLY A 92 -22.34 -23.41 -4.02
N ASN A 93 -23.52 -23.72 -4.56
CA ASN A 93 -23.63 -24.39 -5.87
C ASN A 93 -23.43 -23.45 -7.08
N LEU A 94 -23.17 -22.16 -6.85
CA LEU A 94 -23.18 -21.15 -7.91
C LEU A 94 -21.78 -20.77 -8.39
N ASN A 95 -20.76 -20.88 -7.55
CA ASN A 95 -19.38 -20.52 -7.91
C ASN A 95 -18.43 -21.62 -7.46
N LYS A 96 -17.68 -22.14 -8.44
CA LYS A 96 -16.70 -23.19 -8.24
C LYS A 96 -15.55 -22.70 -7.37
N GLY A 97 -15.12 -23.53 -6.42
CA GLY A 97 -13.91 -23.25 -5.66
C GLY A 97 -12.66 -23.50 -6.49
N LEU A 98 -11.49 -23.14 -5.97
CA LEU A 98 -10.20 -23.33 -6.66
C LEU A 98 -9.99 -24.79 -7.10
N ILE A 99 -10.23 -25.76 -6.20
CA ILE A 99 -9.99 -27.19 -6.47
C ILE A 99 -10.84 -27.66 -7.65
N GLU A 100 -12.15 -27.36 -7.64
CA GLU A 100 -13.06 -27.75 -8.72
C GLU A 100 -12.63 -27.15 -10.07
N LYS A 101 -12.14 -25.91 -10.08
CA LYS A 101 -11.60 -25.28 -11.30
C LYS A 101 -10.35 -25.97 -11.81
N ILE A 102 -9.49 -26.41 -10.90
CA ILE A 102 -8.28 -27.17 -11.25
C ILE A 102 -8.68 -28.51 -11.86
N GLU A 103 -9.56 -29.28 -11.21
CA GLU A 103 -10.02 -30.59 -11.70
C GLU A 103 -10.68 -30.48 -13.09
N ASN A 104 -11.56 -29.49 -13.30
CA ASN A 104 -12.14 -29.28 -14.63
C ASN A 104 -11.09 -28.92 -15.70
N THR A 105 -10.06 -28.16 -15.32
CA THR A 105 -8.98 -27.81 -16.25
C THR A 105 -8.14 -29.05 -16.60
N GLU A 106 -7.89 -29.92 -15.63
CA GLU A 106 -7.23 -31.21 -15.85
C GLU A 106 -8.02 -32.08 -16.84
N ASP A 107 -9.34 -32.19 -16.65
CA ASP A 107 -10.22 -32.97 -17.52
C ASP A 107 -10.32 -32.40 -18.94
N ILE A 108 -10.51 -31.08 -19.07
CA ILE A 108 -10.66 -30.40 -20.37
C ILE A 108 -9.38 -30.50 -21.21
N HIS A 109 -8.22 -30.31 -20.57
CA HIS A 109 -6.93 -30.25 -21.26
C HIS A 109 -6.17 -31.59 -21.24
N ASN A 110 -6.69 -32.60 -20.54
CA ASN A 110 -6.05 -33.89 -20.33
C ASN A 110 -4.61 -33.73 -19.78
N ILE A 111 -4.48 -32.94 -18.72
CA ILE A 111 -3.22 -32.68 -18.00
C ILE A 111 -3.35 -33.07 -16.53
N ASN A 112 -2.23 -33.14 -15.81
CA ASN A 112 -2.22 -33.33 -14.35
C ASN A 112 -1.44 -32.19 -13.68
N ILE A 113 -2.15 -31.38 -12.90
CA ILE A 113 -1.64 -30.36 -12.00
C ILE A 113 -1.13 -31.04 -10.73
N MET A 114 0.10 -30.73 -10.35
CA MET A 114 0.86 -31.53 -9.39
C MET A 114 0.32 -31.47 -7.96
N VAL A 115 -0.28 -30.34 -7.59
CA VAL A 115 -0.86 -30.04 -6.29
C VAL A 115 -2.05 -29.10 -6.53
N HIS A 116 -3.21 -29.43 -5.98
CA HIS A 116 -4.44 -28.65 -6.11
C HIS A 116 -4.48 -27.45 -5.14
N LYS A 117 -3.49 -26.57 -5.25
CA LYS A 117 -3.34 -25.35 -4.44
C LYS A 117 -2.87 -24.18 -5.30
N LEU A 118 -3.21 -22.96 -4.89
CA LEU A 118 -2.64 -21.74 -5.47
C LEU A 118 -1.30 -21.43 -4.79
N PHE A 119 -0.21 -21.45 -5.55
CA PHE A 119 1.10 -21.04 -5.05
C PHE A 119 1.25 -19.52 -5.18
N ILE A 120 1.58 -18.85 -4.07
CA ILE A 120 1.72 -17.39 -4.03
C ILE A 120 3.17 -17.03 -3.74
N LEU A 121 3.83 -16.43 -4.73
CA LEU A 121 5.23 -16.01 -4.66
C LEU A 121 5.36 -14.65 -3.95
N ILE A 122 6.19 -14.62 -2.90
CA ILE A 122 6.42 -13.47 -2.03
C ILE A 122 7.94 -13.18 -1.97
N PRO A 123 8.51 -12.49 -2.96
CA PRO A 123 9.93 -12.13 -2.98
C PRO A 123 10.25 -11.07 -1.92
N SER A 124 11.37 -11.22 -1.19
CA SER A 124 11.77 -10.29 -0.14
C SER A 124 12.11 -8.87 -0.65
N SER A 125 12.41 -8.72 -1.95
CA SER A 125 12.56 -7.43 -2.62
C SER A 125 11.24 -6.74 -2.98
N SER A 126 10.09 -7.36 -2.73
CA SER A 126 8.73 -6.99 -3.18
C SER A 126 8.48 -7.07 -4.69
N TYR A 127 9.49 -7.35 -5.51
CA TYR A 127 9.33 -7.36 -6.96
C TYR A 127 9.21 -8.76 -7.56
N ILE A 128 8.16 -8.96 -8.34
CA ILE A 128 7.97 -10.11 -9.21
C ILE A 128 7.63 -9.60 -10.62
N PRO A 129 8.30 -10.11 -11.68
CA PRO A 129 7.99 -9.69 -13.04
C PRO A 129 6.58 -10.14 -13.45
N PRO A 130 5.98 -9.46 -14.45
CA PRO A 130 4.66 -9.82 -14.97
C PRO A 130 4.63 -11.21 -15.63
N ASP A 131 5.76 -11.66 -16.20
CA ASP A 131 5.90 -13.01 -16.73
C ASP A 131 6.92 -13.83 -15.91
N LEU A 132 6.44 -14.93 -15.31
CA LEU A 132 7.28 -15.86 -14.54
C LEU A 132 8.33 -16.56 -15.40
N LYS A 133 8.19 -16.57 -16.73
CA LYS A 133 9.22 -17.02 -17.67
C LYS A 133 10.54 -16.24 -17.51
N GLU A 134 10.46 -14.95 -17.16
CA GLU A 134 11.64 -14.11 -16.92
C GLU A 134 12.33 -14.49 -15.60
N ALA A 135 11.56 -14.58 -14.51
CA ALA A 135 12.09 -14.95 -13.19
C ALA A 135 12.61 -16.39 -13.12
N SER A 136 12.13 -17.25 -14.02
CA SER A 136 12.50 -18.67 -14.07
C SER A 136 13.61 -18.99 -15.07
N TYR A 137 14.24 -18.00 -15.70
CA TYR A 137 15.24 -18.21 -16.74
C TYR A 137 14.73 -19.15 -17.85
N GLN A 138 13.50 -18.93 -18.32
CA GLN A 138 12.84 -19.74 -19.35
C GLN A 138 12.46 -21.16 -18.94
N TRP A 139 12.59 -21.53 -17.65
CA TRP A 139 12.17 -22.84 -17.14
C TRP A 139 10.65 -22.94 -17.02
N MET A 140 9.95 -21.81 -16.97
CA MET A 140 8.49 -21.77 -16.91
C MET A 140 7.89 -21.15 -18.17
N GLU A 141 6.67 -21.55 -18.46
CA GLU A 141 5.80 -20.88 -19.43
C GLU A 141 4.36 -20.91 -18.93
N SER A 142 3.61 -19.84 -19.19
CA SER A 142 2.16 -19.87 -19.05
C SER A 142 1.59 -20.88 -20.05
N ALA A 143 0.57 -21.62 -19.64
CA ALA A 143 0.00 -22.67 -20.46
C ALA A 143 -1.50 -22.49 -20.72
N MET A 144 -2.30 -22.18 -19.69
CA MET A 144 -3.72 -21.83 -19.79
C MET A 144 -4.18 -21.15 -18.50
N ASP A 145 -5.39 -20.59 -18.53
CA ASP A 145 -6.06 -20.05 -17.34
C ASP A 145 -7.08 -21.06 -16.79
N LEU A 146 -7.30 -21.01 -15.49
CA LEU A 146 -8.45 -21.66 -14.86
C LEU A 146 -9.75 -20.94 -15.24
N GLU A 147 -10.89 -21.58 -15.02
CA GLU A 147 -12.21 -20.97 -15.24
C GLU A 147 -12.38 -19.64 -14.48
N ASP A 148 -12.90 -18.63 -15.18
CA ASP A 148 -13.15 -17.30 -14.63
C ASP A 148 -14.09 -17.32 -13.42
N GLU A 149 -13.73 -16.57 -12.39
CA GLU A 149 -14.61 -16.19 -11.29
C GLU A 149 -15.30 -14.85 -11.59
N VAL A 150 -16.64 -14.84 -11.65
CA VAL A 150 -17.41 -13.63 -11.95
C VAL A 150 -18.14 -13.12 -10.72
N ARG A 151 -17.81 -11.92 -10.22
CA ARG A 151 -18.48 -11.31 -9.05
C ARG A 151 -18.94 -9.88 -9.27
N ASN A 152 -20.02 -9.50 -8.61
CA ASN A 152 -20.40 -8.11 -8.46
C ASN A 152 -19.75 -7.55 -7.19
N ARG A 153 -18.87 -6.54 -7.28
CA ARG A 153 -18.16 -5.98 -6.12
C ARG A 153 -17.96 -4.47 -6.26
N ALA A 154 -18.17 -3.73 -5.16
CA ALA A 154 -17.95 -2.28 -5.07
C ALA A 154 -18.58 -1.48 -6.22
N GLY A 155 -19.81 -1.82 -6.61
CA GLY A 155 -20.51 -1.17 -7.73
C GLY A 155 -20.10 -1.66 -9.13
N VAL A 156 -19.04 -2.46 -9.25
CA VAL A 156 -18.63 -3.09 -10.52
C VAL A 156 -19.41 -4.38 -10.71
N LYS A 157 -20.17 -4.45 -11.81
CA LYS A 157 -20.87 -5.67 -12.22
C LYS A 157 -19.93 -6.57 -13.02
N ARG A 158 -20.09 -7.89 -12.84
CA ARG A 158 -19.34 -8.93 -13.57
C ARG A 158 -17.81 -8.71 -13.58
N ARG A 159 -17.25 -8.37 -12.42
CA ARG A 159 -15.81 -8.33 -12.24
C ARG A 159 -15.24 -9.74 -12.37
N LEU A 160 -14.26 -9.89 -13.26
CA LEU A 160 -13.59 -11.16 -13.54
C LEU A 160 -12.33 -11.31 -12.68
N TYR A 161 -12.12 -12.52 -12.17
CA TYR A 161 -10.86 -12.97 -11.61
C TYR A 161 -10.48 -14.29 -12.25
N HIS A 162 -9.20 -14.49 -12.52
CA HIS A 162 -8.66 -15.72 -13.07
C HIS A 162 -7.33 -16.02 -12.41
N ASN A 163 -6.93 -17.28 -12.43
CA ASN A 163 -5.61 -17.73 -12.06
C ASN A 163 -5.01 -18.46 -13.26
N SER A 164 -3.70 -18.36 -13.44
CA SER A 164 -3.01 -19.00 -14.56
C SER A 164 -2.30 -20.29 -14.10
N VAL A 165 -2.38 -21.29 -14.96
CA VAL A 165 -1.61 -22.53 -14.84
C VAL A 165 -0.32 -22.38 -15.64
N TYR A 166 0.79 -22.67 -14.98
CA TYR A 166 2.13 -22.67 -15.56
C TYR A 166 2.65 -24.08 -15.73
N LYS A 167 3.46 -24.28 -16.76
CA LYS A 167 4.34 -25.42 -16.90
C LYS A 167 5.70 -25.06 -16.33
N ILE A 168 6.30 -25.99 -15.59
CA ILE A 168 7.70 -25.95 -15.17
C ILE A 168 8.44 -27.09 -15.84
N TYR A 169 9.53 -26.79 -16.55
CA TYR A 169 10.43 -27.77 -17.14
C TYR A 169 11.56 -28.11 -16.16
N PRO A 170 11.62 -29.35 -15.63
CA PRO A 170 12.68 -29.74 -14.72
C PRO A 170 14.06 -29.55 -15.37
N ASN A 171 14.99 -28.95 -14.63
CA ASN A 171 16.34 -28.59 -15.09
C ASN A 171 16.37 -27.64 -16.31
N GLY A 172 15.26 -26.98 -16.64
CA GLY A 172 15.15 -26.09 -17.80
C GLY A 172 15.14 -26.81 -19.14
N GLN A 173 15.08 -28.15 -19.14
CA GLN A 173 15.13 -28.96 -20.35
C GLN A 173 13.73 -29.13 -20.92
N ARG A 174 13.48 -28.54 -22.09
CA ARG A 174 12.18 -28.60 -22.79
C ARG A 174 11.80 -29.99 -23.28
N SER A 175 12.76 -30.92 -23.36
CA SER A 175 12.53 -32.33 -23.66
C SER A 175 11.89 -33.11 -22.51
N ASN A 176 11.98 -32.61 -21.28
CA ASN A 176 11.38 -33.27 -20.13
C ASN A 176 9.87 -33.01 -20.10
N VAL A 177 9.12 -33.98 -19.55
CA VAL A 177 7.69 -33.80 -19.29
C VAL A 177 7.52 -32.62 -18.31
N PRO A 178 6.75 -31.59 -18.68
CA PRO A 178 6.54 -30.44 -17.80
C PRO A 178 5.68 -30.82 -16.61
N GLN A 179 5.91 -30.13 -15.49
CA GLN A 179 5.07 -30.19 -14.30
C GLN A 179 4.10 -29.00 -14.31
N TYR A 180 2.81 -29.25 -14.13
CA TYR A 180 1.79 -28.20 -14.12
C TYR A 180 1.50 -27.73 -12.69
N ILE A 181 1.33 -26.42 -12.53
CA ILE A 181 1.11 -25.77 -11.24
C ILE A 181 0.25 -24.51 -11.42
N VAL A 182 -0.61 -24.20 -10.45
CA VAL A 182 -1.28 -22.90 -10.39
C VAL A 182 -0.43 -21.98 -9.52
N VAL A 183 0.08 -20.88 -10.09
CA VAL A 183 1.02 -20.00 -9.39
C VAL A 183 0.86 -18.56 -9.83
N GLU A 184 0.96 -17.64 -8.87
CA GLU A 184 0.96 -16.21 -9.12
C GLU A 184 1.91 -15.47 -8.17
N GLY A 185 2.21 -14.22 -8.51
CA GLY A 185 2.87 -13.31 -7.58
C GLY A 185 1.87 -12.60 -6.68
N ALA A 186 2.26 -12.33 -5.43
CA ALA A 186 1.47 -11.48 -4.55
C ALA A 186 1.38 -10.04 -5.10
N THR A 187 0.30 -9.74 -5.81
CA THR A 187 0.09 -8.44 -6.49
C THR A 187 0.22 -7.20 -5.60
N PRO A 188 -0.13 -7.19 -4.30
CA PRO A 188 0.09 -6.01 -3.45
C PRO A 188 1.58 -5.64 -3.32
N LEU A 189 2.49 -6.60 -3.47
CA LEU A 189 3.93 -6.34 -3.42
C LEU A 189 4.40 -5.55 -4.63
N LEU A 190 3.79 -5.75 -5.81
CA LEU A 190 4.08 -4.91 -6.97
C LEU A 190 3.66 -3.46 -6.71
N THR A 191 2.48 -3.23 -6.12
CA THR A 191 2.07 -1.88 -5.71
C THR A 191 3.06 -1.28 -4.70
N PHE A 192 3.51 -2.07 -3.71
CA PHE A 192 4.52 -1.62 -2.75
C PHE A 192 5.89 -1.33 -3.40
N PHE A 193 6.28 -2.12 -4.40
CA PHE A 193 7.48 -1.89 -5.19
C PHE A 193 7.40 -0.55 -5.95
N GLU A 194 6.25 -0.24 -6.55
CA GLU A 194 6.02 1.03 -7.24
C GLU A 194 6.13 2.23 -6.28
N VAL A 195 5.60 2.11 -5.05
CA VAL A 195 5.76 3.15 -4.01
C VAL A 195 7.24 3.42 -3.70
N GLN A 196 8.09 2.39 -3.74
CA GLN A 196 9.54 2.55 -3.56
C GLN A 196 10.24 3.15 -4.78
N LYS A 197 9.65 3.07 -5.98
CA LYS A 197 10.24 3.62 -7.21
C LYS A 197 9.95 5.10 -7.41
N HIS A 198 8.80 5.56 -6.93
CA HIS A 198 8.38 6.95 -7.06
C HIS A 198 8.94 7.80 -5.91
N ASN A 199 9.37 9.04 -6.21
CA ASN A 199 10.06 9.92 -5.26
C ASN A 199 9.07 10.65 -4.34
N HIS A 200 8.54 9.91 -3.36
CA HIS A 200 7.78 10.45 -2.23
C HIS A 200 8.73 10.80 -1.06
N SER A 201 8.23 11.54 -0.07
CA SER A 201 9.01 11.91 1.12
C SER A 201 9.49 10.67 1.90
N GLU A 202 8.73 9.58 1.87
CA GLU A 202 8.96 8.35 2.63
C GLU A 202 9.72 7.27 1.84
N THR A 203 10.06 7.49 0.56
CA THR A 203 10.63 6.47 -0.32
C THR A 203 11.88 5.79 0.24
N ASN A 204 12.78 6.57 0.85
CA ASN A 204 13.99 6.01 1.48
C ASN A 204 13.66 5.13 2.69
N LEU A 205 12.59 5.45 3.42
CA LEU A 205 12.11 4.67 4.55
C LEU A 205 11.54 3.33 4.07
N TYR A 206 10.71 3.35 3.03
CA TYR A 206 10.15 2.14 2.44
C TYR A 206 11.22 1.22 1.88
N LYS A 207 12.24 1.75 1.19
CA LYS A 207 13.39 0.95 0.73
C LYS A 207 14.16 0.33 1.90
N LYS A 208 14.40 1.11 2.96
CA LYS A 208 15.13 0.66 4.15
C LYS A 208 14.42 -0.49 4.87
N TYR A 209 13.10 -0.39 5.02
CA TYR A 209 12.28 -1.37 5.74
C TYR A 209 11.54 -2.36 4.82
N CYS A 210 11.93 -2.44 3.55
CA CYS A 210 11.24 -3.27 2.54
C CYS A 210 11.09 -4.73 3.00
N LYS A 211 12.19 -5.37 3.42
CA LYS A 211 12.16 -6.76 3.90
C LYS A 211 11.24 -6.94 5.12
N GLU A 212 11.27 -6.02 6.08
CA GLU A 212 10.41 -6.10 7.27
C GLU A 212 8.93 -5.95 6.91
N ILE A 213 8.60 -5.04 5.99
CA ILE A 213 7.23 -4.83 5.50
C ILE A 213 6.73 -6.08 4.76
N VAL A 214 7.54 -6.65 3.86
CA VAL A 214 7.20 -7.89 3.14
C VAL A 214 7.06 -9.07 4.09
N GLN A 215 7.93 -9.18 5.09
CA GLN A 215 7.84 -10.24 6.11
C GLN A 215 6.58 -10.11 6.96
N LYS A 216 6.21 -8.89 7.37
CA LYS A 216 4.94 -8.65 8.08
C LYS A 216 3.73 -8.98 7.20
N PHE A 217 3.78 -8.62 5.91
CA PHE A 217 2.76 -9.03 4.94
C PHE A 217 2.62 -10.56 4.90
N TYR A 218 3.72 -11.29 4.75
CA TYR A 218 3.72 -12.76 4.73
C TYR A 218 3.12 -13.36 6.00
N ILE A 219 3.64 -12.96 7.18
CA ILE A 219 3.19 -13.50 8.47
C ILE A 219 1.70 -13.23 8.68
N LYS A 220 1.25 -12.00 8.41
CA LYS A 220 -0.15 -11.65 8.60
C LYS A 220 -1.05 -12.37 7.59
N LEU A 221 -0.62 -12.51 6.33
CA LEU A 221 -1.39 -13.23 5.32
C LEU A 221 -1.54 -14.71 5.69
N GLN A 222 -0.46 -15.34 6.15
CA GLN A 222 -0.49 -16.73 6.64
C GLN A 222 -1.49 -16.87 7.80
N GLU A 223 -1.42 -15.98 8.80
CA GLU A 223 -2.35 -15.96 9.93
C GLU A 223 -3.81 -15.82 9.48
N LEU A 224 -4.10 -14.98 8.47
CA LEU A 224 -5.46 -14.81 7.96
C LEU A 224 -5.98 -16.07 7.26
N ILE A 225 -5.13 -16.76 6.50
CA ILE A 225 -5.49 -18.00 5.80
C ILE A 225 -5.68 -19.14 6.80
N ASP A 226 -4.75 -19.31 7.75
CA ASP A 226 -4.80 -20.40 8.73
C ASP A 226 -6.01 -20.31 9.67
N ASN A 227 -6.47 -19.08 9.93
CA ASN A 227 -7.65 -18.83 10.78
C ASN A 227 -8.99 -18.87 10.01
N ASP A 228 -8.99 -19.07 8.69
CA ASP A 228 -10.21 -19.23 7.89
C ASP A 228 -10.32 -20.67 7.34
N PRO A 229 -11.17 -21.53 7.93
CA PRO A 229 -11.36 -22.91 7.49
C PRO A 229 -11.76 -23.06 6.01
N GLU A 230 -12.39 -22.05 5.40
CA GLU A 230 -12.78 -22.09 4.00
C GLU A 230 -11.61 -21.84 3.04
N CYS A 231 -10.55 -21.18 3.52
CA CYS A 231 -9.36 -20.84 2.74
C CYS A 231 -8.13 -21.65 3.15
N ALA A 232 -8.13 -22.21 4.36
CA ALA A 232 -7.07 -23.03 4.89
C ALA A 232 -6.75 -24.17 3.91
N ASP A 233 -5.46 -24.43 3.72
CA ASP A 233 -4.94 -25.47 2.82
C ASP A 233 -5.17 -25.25 1.31
N LEU A 234 -5.91 -24.22 0.86
CA LEU A 234 -6.16 -23.96 -0.57
C LEU A 234 -5.02 -23.20 -1.27
N CYS A 235 -4.07 -22.64 -0.52
CA CYS A 235 -2.93 -21.95 -1.08
C CYS A 235 -1.64 -22.25 -0.32
N GLU A 236 -0.51 -22.05 -1.01
CA GLU A 236 0.83 -22.25 -0.48
C GLU A 236 1.61 -20.94 -0.62
N LEU A 237 1.91 -20.30 0.52
CA LEU A 237 2.69 -19.07 0.54
C LEU A 237 4.20 -19.40 0.46
N ILE A 238 4.89 -18.81 -0.52
CA ILE A 238 6.34 -18.97 -0.70
C ILE A 238 7.01 -17.61 -0.49
N TYR A 239 7.45 -17.36 0.75
CA TYR A 239 8.40 -16.29 1.04
C TYR A 239 9.83 -16.75 0.71
N TYR A 240 10.57 -15.91 -0.03
CA TYR A 240 11.95 -16.22 -0.41
C TYR A 240 12.79 -14.95 -0.60
N ASP A 241 14.09 -15.06 -0.34
CA ASP A 241 15.05 -14.07 -0.81
C ASP A 241 15.28 -14.29 -2.31
N ASP A 242 15.08 -13.25 -3.10
CA ASP A 242 15.18 -13.30 -4.56
C ASP A 242 16.61 -13.18 -5.08
N TYR A 243 17.59 -13.00 -4.18
CA TYR A 243 19.01 -12.97 -4.48
C TYR A 243 19.78 -13.93 -3.56
N ASP A 244 20.76 -14.64 -4.13
CA ASP A 244 21.68 -15.47 -3.36
C ASP A 244 22.79 -14.64 -2.66
N CYS A 245 23.70 -15.31 -1.94
CA CYS A 245 24.83 -14.67 -1.27
C CYS A 245 25.77 -13.92 -2.23
N ASN A 246 25.76 -14.26 -3.52
CA ASN A 246 26.55 -13.63 -4.58
C ASN A 246 25.78 -12.51 -5.29
N LYS A 247 24.59 -12.13 -4.78
CA LYS A 247 23.66 -11.16 -5.41
C LYS A 247 23.20 -11.58 -6.81
N THR A 248 23.18 -12.88 -7.09
CA THR A 248 22.59 -13.43 -8.31
C THR A 248 21.12 -13.72 -8.05
N LYS A 249 20.25 -13.35 -9.00
CA LYS A 249 18.81 -13.57 -8.86
C LYS A 249 18.51 -15.07 -8.84
N ILE A 250 17.69 -15.51 -7.90
CA ILE A 250 17.32 -16.92 -7.77
C ILE A 250 16.30 -17.30 -8.84
N ASN A 251 16.47 -18.47 -9.44
CA ASN A 251 15.51 -19.04 -10.38
C ASN A 251 14.29 -19.57 -9.61
N ILE A 252 13.13 -18.94 -9.81
CA ILE A 252 11.89 -19.30 -9.10
C ILE A 252 11.40 -20.72 -9.41
N ALA A 253 11.72 -21.27 -10.58
CA ALA A 253 11.34 -22.65 -10.91
C ALA A 253 12.00 -23.65 -9.97
N LYS A 254 13.25 -23.40 -9.55
CA LYS A 254 13.94 -24.26 -8.58
C LYS A 254 13.24 -24.24 -7.23
N ILE A 255 12.83 -23.06 -6.77
CA ILE A 255 12.09 -22.89 -5.51
C ILE A 255 10.77 -23.66 -5.55
N LEU A 256 10.01 -23.51 -6.64
CA LEU A 256 8.72 -24.20 -6.83
C LEU A 256 8.89 -25.72 -6.90
N LEU A 257 9.87 -26.23 -7.67
CA LEU A 257 10.15 -27.66 -7.76
C LEU A 257 10.58 -28.25 -6.41
N GLU A 258 11.41 -27.53 -5.65
CA GLU A 258 11.79 -27.94 -4.30
C GLU A 258 10.57 -28.00 -3.37
N ARG A 259 9.70 -26.98 -3.41
CA ARG A 259 8.47 -26.96 -2.61
C ARG A 259 7.53 -28.11 -2.97
N LEU A 260 7.32 -28.36 -4.26
CA LEU A 260 6.53 -29.48 -4.75
C LEU A 260 7.06 -30.83 -4.23
N SER A 261 8.39 -31.00 -4.20
CA SER A 261 9.01 -32.23 -3.69
C SER A 261 8.80 -32.44 -2.19
N LYS A 262 8.59 -31.36 -1.42
CA LYS A 262 8.32 -31.39 0.02
C LYS A 262 6.86 -31.72 0.32
N ILE A 263 5.93 -31.19 -0.47
CA ILE A 263 4.48 -31.43 -0.31
C ILE A 263 4.10 -32.87 -0.68
N LYS A 264 4.82 -33.49 -1.64
CA LYS A 264 4.56 -34.87 -2.07
C LYS A 264 5.05 -35.96 -1.10
N LYS A 265 5.82 -35.60 -0.07
CA LYS A 265 6.34 -36.54 0.94
C LYS A 265 5.43 -36.54 2.15
#